data_AF-A0A6B2TEP9-F1
#
_entry.id   AF-A0A6B2TEP9-F1
#
_cell.length_a   1.000
_cell.length_b   1.000
_cell.length_c   1.000
_cell.angle_alpha   90.00
_cell.angle_beta   90.00
_cell.angle_gamma   90.00
#
_symmetry.space_group_name_H-M   'P 1'
#
loop_
_entity.id
_entity.type
_entity.pdbx_description
1 polymer ?
#
loop_
_entity_poly.entity_id
_entity_poly.type
_entity_poly.pdbx_seq_one_letter_code
_entity_poly.pdbx_strand_id
1 'polypeptide(L)'
;VAVKPVADYAAAHAAGTVALRALDERLFGGTPDQVPARYAHSSPVRYAARVRDPLLVVAATHDTKCPAQQVRSYLAALDAAGARHESLWLDSGHDGYDGGDHMTVLRRAVLFLDRELRPPRRPAPRGDGSMHHTVQH
;
A
#
# COMPACT_ATOMS: atom_id res chain seq x y z
N VAL A 1 -0.23 0.42 -4.41
CA VAL A 1 1.03 0.65 -3.66
C VAL A 1 0.82 1.84 -2.74
N ALA A 2 1.17 1.73 -1.47
CA ALA A 2 1.11 2.82 -0.49
C ALA A 2 2.51 2.99 0.12
N VAL A 3 3.05 4.22 0.12
CA VAL A 3 4.41 4.50 0.62
C VAL A 3 4.31 5.49 1.77
N LYS A 4 4.88 5.11 2.94
CA LYS A 4 4.81 5.83 4.21
C LYS A 4 3.40 6.35 4.52
N PRO A 5 2.37 5.48 4.51
CA PRO A 5 0.98 5.93 4.58
C PRO A 5 0.54 6.27 6.01
N VAL A 6 -0.51 7.08 6.11
CA VAL A 6 -1.38 7.10 7.28
C VAL A 6 -2.40 5.97 7.16
N ALA A 7 -2.41 5.02 8.10
CA ALA A 7 -3.37 3.91 8.13
C ALA A 7 -4.34 3.98 9.34
N ASP A 8 -3.99 4.74 10.37
CA ASP A 8 -4.88 5.10 11.47
C ASP A 8 -4.56 6.51 11.97
N TYR A 9 -5.47 7.46 11.73
CA TYR A 9 -5.32 8.84 12.15
C TYR A 9 -5.34 9.02 13.67
N ALA A 10 -6.12 8.23 14.42
CA ALA A 10 -6.16 8.37 15.88
C ALA A 10 -4.83 7.93 16.50
N ALA A 11 -4.31 6.79 16.05
CA ALA A 11 -3.00 6.29 16.48
C ALA A 11 -1.85 7.20 16.01
N ALA A 12 -1.92 7.72 14.77
CA ALA A 12 -0.94 8.67 14.25
C ALA A 12 -0.94 9.99 15.04
N HIS A 13 -2.12 10.53 15.39
CA HIS A 13 -2.26 11.71 16.23
C HIS A 13 -1.65 11.48 17.62
N ALA A 14 -1.96 10.36 18.27
CA ALA A 14 -1.45 10.06 19.61
C ALA A 14 0.09 9.98 19.68
N ALA A 15 0.73 9.43 18.64
CA ALA A 15 2.18 9.29 18.56
C ALA A 15 2.88 10.42 17.80
N GLY A 16 2.12 11.35 17.22
CA GLY A 16 2.60 12.40 16.34
C GLY A 16 3.22 13.58 17.07
N THR A 17 4.01 14.36 16.34
CA THR A 17 4.54 15.63 16.85
C THR A 17 3.42 16.64 17.13
N VAL A 18 3.67 17.64 17.97
CA VAL A 18 2.70 18.71 18.26
C VAL A 18 2.20 19.39 16.98
N ALA A 19 3.09 19.63 16.01
CA ALA A 19 2.74 20.26 14.74
C ALA A 19 1.79 19.38 13.90
N LEU A 20 2.02 18.07 13.86
CA LEU A 20 1.16 17.13 13.12
C LEU A 20 -0.18 16.94 13.80
N ARG A 21 -0.22 16.87 15.13
CA ARG A 21 -1.45 16.83 15.90
C ARG A 21 -2.33 18.05 15.62
N ALA A 22 -1.74 19.24 15.63
CA ALA A 22 -2.45 20.48 15.30
C ALA A 22 -2.90 20.56 13.83
N LEU A 23 -2.21 19.85 12.92
CA LEU A 23 -2.65 19.71 11.53
C LEU A 23 -3.88 18.80 11.45
N ASP A 24 -3.84 17.61 12.06
CA ASP A 24 -4.95 16.66 12.10
C ASP A 24 -6.19 17.28 12.76
N GLU A 25 -6.02 17.98 13.89
CA GLU A 25 -7.11 18.64 14.60
C GLU A 25 -7.79 19.71 13.73
N ARG A 26 -7.03 20.44 12.92
CA ARG A 26 -7.58 21.38 11.94
C ARG A 26 -8.28 20.67 10.79
N LEU A 27 -7.72 19.56 10.31
CA LEU A 27 -8.30 18.76 9.24
C LEU A 27 -9.65 18.16 9.65
N PHE A 28 -9.76 17.65 10.88
CA PHE A 28 -10.97 16.98 11.36
C PHE A 28 -11.92 17.89 12.14
N GLY A 29 -11.48 19.10 12.52
CA GLY A 29 -12.27 20.06 13.29
C GLY A 29 -12.43 19.67 14.76
N GLY A 30 -11.39 19.08 15.36
CA GLY A 30 -11.34 18.62 16.74
C GLY A 30 -10.33 17.49 16.95
N THR A 31 -10.07 17.12 18.20
CA THR A 31 -9.21 15.98 18.57
C THR A 31 -9.89 14.63 18.31
N PRO A 32 -9.16 13.50 18.33
CA PRO A 32 -9.77 12.16 18.26
C PRO A 32 -10.86 11.92 19.32
N ASP A 33 -10.71 12.49 20.52
CA ASP A 33 -11.71 12.36 21.59
C ASP A 33 -12.96 13.22 21.34
N GLN A 34 -12.81 14.36 20.67
CA GLN A 34 -13.91 15.28 20.38
C GLN A 34 -14.72 14.86 19.15
N VAL A 35 -14.06 14.34 18.11
CA VAL A 35 -14.69 13.94 16.85
C VAL A 35 -14.30 12.52 16.42
N PRO A 36 -14.48 11.49 17.30
CA PRO A 36 -13.97 10.14 17.07
C PRO A 36 -14.50 9.49 15.78
N ALA A 37 -15.74 9.80 15.41
CA ALA A 37 -16.35 9.29 14.18
C ALA A 37 -15.63 9.81 12.91
N ARG A 38 -15.10 11.03 12.91
CA ARG A 38 -14.37 11.60 11.75
C ARG A 38 -13.02 10.92 11.57
N TYR A 39 -12.28 10.77 12.67
CA TYR A 39 -11.01 10.02 12.67
C TYR A 39 -11.23 8.57 12.23
N ALA A 40 -12.19 7.86 12.84
CA ALA A 40 -12.48 6.47 12.50
C ALA A 40 -12.96 6.29 11.05
N HIS A 41 -13.75 7.24 10.53
CA HIS A 41 -14.19 7.21 9.14
C HIS A 41 -13.04 7.39 8.15
N SER A 42 -12.05 8.22 8.49
CA SER A 42 -10.90 8.50 7.63
C SER A 42 -9.72 7.56 7.82
N SER A 43 -9.70 6.71 8.85
CA SER A 43 -8.64 5.72 9.11
C SER A 43 -8.79 4.45 8.24
N PRO A 44 -7.85 4.14 7.32
CA PRO A 44 -7.89 2.92 6.51
C PRO A 44 -8.04 1.61 7.29
N VAL A 45 -7.49 1.53 8.52
CA VAL A 45 -7.60 0.33 9.37
C VAL A 45 -9.05 -0.10 9.61
N ARG A 46 -10.00 0.83 9.63
CA ARG A 46 -11.44 0.55 9.77
C ARG A 46 -12.01 -0.29 8.63
N TYR A 47 -11.32 -0.30 7.49
CA TYR A 47 -11.73 -0.93 6.24
C TYR A 47 -10.79 -2.03 5.78
N ALA A 48 -9.85 -2.49 6.62
CA ALA A 48 -8.90 -3.57 6.25
C ALA A 48 -9.61 -4.80 5.68
N ALA A 49 -10.75 -5.20 6.27
CA ALA A 49 -11.58 -6.31 5.80
C ALA A 49 -12.27 -6.09 4.42
N ARG A 50 -12.20 -4.88 3.87
CA ARG A 50 -12.75 -4.54 2.56
C ARG A 50 -11.69 -4.49 1.46
N VAL A 51 -10.41 -4.70 1.80
CA VAL A 51 -9.32 -4.77 0.82
C VAL A 51 -9.43 -6.09 0.06
N ARG A 52 -9.72 -6.01 -1.24
CA ARG A 52 -9.89 -7.18 -2.12
C ARG A 52 -8.71 -7.37 -3.07
N ASP A 53 -8.10 -6.26 -3.45
CA ASP A 53 -6.97 -6.25 -4.38
C ASP A 53 -5.64 -6.39 -3.63
N PRO A 54 -4.62 -6.96 -4.28
CA PRO A 54 -3.26 -7.03 -3.73
C PRO A 54 -2.75 -5.64 -3.33
N LEU A 55 -2.17 -5.54 -2.13
CA LEU A 55 -1.63 -4.29 -1.60
C LEU A 55 -0.14 -4.41 -1.25
N LEU A 56 0.69 -3.54 -1.83
CA LEU A 56 2.04 -3.28 -1.33
C LEU A 56 2.02 -2.08 -0.38
N VAL A 57 2.50 -2.28 0.85
CA VAL A 57 2.75 -1.23 1.85
C VAL A 57 4.26 -1.06 2.04
N VAL A 58 4.76 0.15 1.80
CA VAL A 58 6.15 0.51 2.10
C VAL A 58 6.11 1.45 3.31
N ALA A 59 6.85 1.12 4.36
CA ALA A 59 6.90 1.89 5.60
C ALA A 59 8.34 2.08 6.06
N ALA A 60 8.57 3.00 7.00
CA ALA A 60 9.90 3.22 7.55
C ALA A 60 9.88 3.21 9.08
N THR A 61 10.91 2.62 9.68
CA THR A 61 10.98 2.33 11.12
C THR A 61 11.05 3.58 11.97
N HIS A 62 11.69 4.64 11.46
CA HIS A 62 11.95 5.91 12.15
C HIS A 62 11.08 7.07 11.63
N ASP A 63 9.96 6.77 10.96
CA ASP A 63 9.07 7.78 10.39
C ASP A 63 8.29 8.53 11.48
N THR A 64 8.68 9.78 11.74
CA THR A 64 8.02 10.65 12.72
C THR A 64 6.77 11.36 12.18
N LYS A 65 6.54 11.35 10.85
CA LYS A 65 5.33 11.92 10.23
C LYS A 65 4.20 10.91 10.17
N CYS A 66 4.54 9.65 9.91
CA CYS A 66 3.65 8.51 9.92
C CYS A 66 4.23 7.44 10.87
N PRO A 67 3.99 7.54 12.18
CA PRO A 67 4.60 6.67 13.19
C PRO A 67 4.44 5.18 12.86
N ALA A 68 5.51 4.39 12.86
CA ALA A 68 5.48 3.01 12.37
C ALA A 68 4.42 2.08 13.01
N GLN A 69 3.97 2.39 14.24
CA GLN A 69 3.02 1.54 14.96
C GLN A 69 1.63 1.47 14.31
N GLN A 70 1.11 2.57 13.75
CA GLN A 70 -0.19 2.54 13.05
C GLN A 70 -0.14 1.67 11.79
N VAL A 71 1.00 1.63 11.10
CA VAL A 71 1.18 0.75 9.95
C VAL A 71 1.27 -0.71 10.39
N ARG A 72 1.98 -1.02 11.49
CA ARG A 72 2.01 -2.38 12.06
C ARG A 72 0.61 -2.88 12.42
N SER A 73 -0.20 -2.06 13.08
CA SER A 73 -1.59 -2.39 13.39
C SER A 73 -2.43 -2.62 12.13
N TYR A 74 -2.20 -1.84 11.07
CA TYR A 74 -2.89 -2.03 9.80
C TYR A 74 -2.51 -3.34 9.11
N LEU A 75 -1.22 -3.69 9.06
CA LEU A 75 -0.76 -4.98 8.52
C LEU A 75 -1.39 -6.15 9.28
N ALA A 76 -1.41 -6.10 10.62
CA ALA A 76 -2.08 -7.11 11.43
C ALA A 76 -3.60 -7.20 11.15
N ALA A 77 -4.26 -6.08 10.88
CA ALA A 77 -5.67 -6.06 10.50
C ALA A 77 -5.90 -6.65 9.08
N LEU A 78 -4.97 -6.44 8.15
CA LEU A 78 -4.99 -7.07 6.83
C LEU A 78 -4.78 -8.59 6.92
N ASP A 79 -3.84 -9.03 7.74
CA ASP A 79 -3.60 -10.45 8.03
C ASP A 79 -4.86 -11.11 8.61
N ALA A 80 -5.46 -10.51 9.64
CA ALA A 80 -6.68 -11.01 10.26
C ALA A 80 -7.87 -11.05 9.30
N ALA A 81 -7.90 -10.16 8.30
CA ALA A 81 -8.91 -10.13 7.26
C ALA A 81 -8.64 -11.11 6.09
N GLY A 82 -7.47 -11.75 6.04
CA GLY A 82 -7.05 -12.57 4.90
C GLY A 82 -6.79 -11.75 3.62
N ALA A 83 -6.52 -10.45 3.74
CA ALA A 83 -6.25 -9.59 2.59
C ALA A 83 -4.85 -9.86 2.03
N ARG A 84 -4.74 -10.06 0.70
CA ARG A 84 -3.44 -10.26 0.02
C ARG A 84 -2.61 -8.98 0.10
N HIS A 85 -1.49 -9.03 0.80
CA HIS A 85 -0.61 -7.89 0.90
C HIS A 85 0.87 -8.28 1.05
N GLU A 86 1.74 -7.32 0.74
CA GLU A 86 3.19 -7.39 0.90
C GLU A 86 3.65 -6.13 1.63
N SER A 87 4.68 -6.25 2.49
CA SER A 87 5.30 -5.10 3.15
C SER A 87 6.78 -4.96 2.81
N LEU A 88 7.27 -3.73 2.71
CA LEU A 88 8.69 -3.36 2.69
C LEU A 88 8.94 -2.35 3.81
N TRP A 89 9.93 -2.63 4.66
CA TRP A 89 10.34 -1.74 5.75
C TRP A 89 11.71 -1.15 5.46
N LEU A 90 11.81 0.17 5.49
CA LEU A 90 13.05 0.92 5.37
C LEU A 90 13.58 1.28 6.76
N ASP A 91 14.88 1.26 6.93
CA ASP A 91 15.53 1.70 8.17
C ASP A 91 15.77 3.23 8.19
N SER A 92 14.74 4.00 7.85
CA SER A 92 14.83 5.44 7.63
C SER A 92 13.66 6.22 8.26
N GLY A 93 13.74 7.56 8.24
CA GLY A 93 12.64 8.47 8.60
C GLY A 93 11.77 8.83 7.40
N HIS A 94 10.79 9.73 7.56
CA HIS A 94 9.86 10.09 6.47
C HIS A 94 10.56 10.67 5.23
N ASP A 95 11.44 11.65 5.46
CA ASP A 95 12.12 12.40 4.41
C ASP A 95 13.46 11.76 4.00
N GLY A 96 13.85 10.67 4.68
CA GLY A 96 15.06 9.92 4.38
C GLY A 96 14.89 9.13 3.09
N TYR A 97 15.29 9.75 1.99
CA TYR A 97 15.65 9.05 0.76
C TYR A 97 17.16 9.19 0.62
N ASP A 98 17.92 8.21 1.11
CA ASP A 98 19.16 7.95 0.39
C ASP A 98 18.76 7.47 -1.04
N GLY A 99 19.61 7.71 -2.03
CA GLY A 99 19.29 7.32 -3.41
C GLY A 99 19.01 5.82 -3.56
N GLY A 100 19.62 4.98 -2.70
CA GLY A 100 19.43 3.54 -2.66
C GLY A 100 18.05 3.12 -2.14
N ASP A 101 17.58 3.72 -1.05
CA ASP A 101 16.24 3.55 -0.48
C ASP A 101 15.18 3.94 -1.52
N HIS A 102 15.36 5.08 -2.17
CA HIS A 102 14.44 5.53 -3.23
C HIS A 102 14.35 4.52 -4.38
N MET A 103 15.51 4.06 -4.88
CA MET A 103 15.56 3.05 -5.94
C MET A 103 15.00 1.70 -5.50
N THR A 104 15.19 1.31 -4.25
CA THR A 104 14.63 0.09 -3.67
C THR A 104 13.11 0.14 -3.67
N VAL A 105 12.53 1.25 -3.21
CA VAL A 105 11.07 1.47 -3.22
C VAL A 105 10.52 1.46 -4.64
N LEU A 106 11.13 2.23 -5.56
CA LEU A 106 10.70 2.28 -6.96
C LEU A 106 10.74 0.90 -7.62
N ARG A 107 11.85 0.18 -7.47
CA ARG A 107 12.01 -1.16 -8.04
C ARG A 107 10.96 -2.12 -7.48
N ARG A 108 10.74 -2.10 -6.16
CA ARG A 108 9.75 -2.95 -5.51
C ARG A 108 8.33 -2.65 -6.00
N ALA A 109 7.99 -1.37 -6.12
CA ALA A 109 6.68 -0.93 -6.62
C ALA A 109 6.45 -1.34 -8.08
N VAL A 110 7.42 -1.13 -8.96
CA VAL A 110 7.31 -1.50 -10.38
C VAL A 110 7.17 -3.01 -10.55
N LEU A 111 7.97 -3.81 -9.84
CA LEU A 111 7.87 -5.28 -9.90
C LEU A 111 6.56 -5.81 -9.32
N PHE A 112 6.04 -5.17 -8.28
CA PHE A 112 4.72 -5.49 -7.74
C PHE A 112 3.62 -5.21 -8.77
N LEU A 113 3.63 -4.01 -9.36
CA LEU A 113 2.64 -3.61 -10.35
C LEU A 113 2.71 -4.44 -11.62
N ASP A 114 3.91 -4.74 -12.14
CA ASP A 114 4.07 -5.62 -13.31
C ASP A 114 3.47 -7.00 -13.06
N ARG A 115 3.66 -7.57 -11.86
CA ARG A 115 3.07 -8.88 -11.53
C ARG A 115 1.56 -8.84 -11.45
N GLU A 116 0.98 -7.86 -10.75
CA GLU A 116 -0.45 -7.85 -10.46
C GLU A 116 -1.30 -7.26 -11.60
N LEU A 117 -0.72 -6.41 -12.46
CA LEU A 117 -1.44 -5.78 -13.59
C LEU A 117 -1.21 -6.45 -14.94
N ARG A 118 -0.22 -7.35 -15.06
CA ARG A 118 0.07 -8.02 -16.33
C ARG A 118 -1.10 -8.95 -16.70
N PRO A 119 -1.72 -8.77 -17.88
CA PRO A 119 -2.76 -9.68 -18.31
C PRO A 119 -2.19 -11.09 -18.53
N PRO A 120 -3.00 -12.14 -18.33
CA PRO A 120 -2.57 -13.49 -18.65
C PRO A 120 -2.15 -13.56 -20.12
N ARG A 121 -0.99 -14.18 -20.41
CA ARG A 121 -0.54 -14.40 -21.79
C ARG A 121 -1.63 -15.18 -22.52
N ARG A 122 -2.22 -14.56 -23.53
CA ARG A 122 -3.10 -15.26 -24.46
C ARG A 122 -2.26 -16.40 -25.08
N PRO A 123 -2.70 -17.67 -25.00
CA PRO A 123 -2.00 -18.73 -25.70
C PRO A 123 -1.92 -18.37 -27.18
N ALA A 124 -0.77 -18.63 -27.81
CA ALA A 124 -0.62 -18.41 -29.25
C ALA A 124 -1.75 -19.18 -29.96
N PRO A 125 -2.40 -18.58 -30.98
CA PRO A 125 -3.35 -19.33 -31.78
C PRO A 125 -2.65 -20.59 -32.28
N ARG A 126 -3.26 -21.76 -32.04
CA ARG A 126 -2.80 -23.00 -32.65
C ARG A 126 -2.91 -22.75 -34.15
N GLY A 127 -1.77 -22.65 -34.83
CA GLY A 127 -1.73 -22.56 -36.27
C GLY A 127 -2.49 -23.76 -36.80
N ASP A 128 -3.65 -23.52 -37.40
CA ASP A 128 -4.32 -24.55 -38.16
C ASP A 128 -3.34 -24.94 -39.27
N GLY A 129 -3.00 -26.23 -39.32
CA GLY A 129 -1.95 -26.73 -40.20
C GLY A 129 -2.25 -26.29 -41.62
N SER A 130 -1.30 -25.58 -42.24
CA SER A 130 -1.34 -25.29 -43.67
C SER A 130 -1.47 -26.62 -44.40
N MET A 131 -2.68 -26.94 -44.86
CA MET A 131 -2.92 -28.08 -45.72
C MET A 131 -2.20 -27.78 -47.04
N HIS A 132 -1.03 -28.41 -47.22
CA HIS A 132 -0.41 -28.52 -48.53
C HIS A 132 -1.41 -29.17 -49.48
N HIS A 133 -1.98 -28.35 -50.38
CA HIS A 133 -2.67 -28.85 -51.55
C HIS A 133 -1.62 -29.33 -52.54
N THR A 134 -1.37 -30.64 -52.56
CA THR A 134 -0.61 -31.29 -53.62
C THR A 134 -1.46 -31.28 -54.88
N VAL A 135 -1.12 -30.42 -55.84
CA VAL A 135 -1.69 -30.48 -57.19
C VAL A 135 -1.09 -31.71 -57.89
N GLN A 136 -1.93 -32.69 -58.22
CA GLN A 136 -1.56 -33.78 -59.12
C GLN A 136 -1.75 -33.34 -60.58
N HIS A 137 -0.80 -33.76 -61.42
CA HIS A 137 -0.63 -33.42 -62.83
C HIS A 137 -1.74 -33.95 -63.75
#